data_AF-D2KQN7-F1
#
_entry.id   AF-D2KQN7-F1
#
_cell.length_a   1.000
_cell.length_b   1.000
_cell.length_c   1.000
_cell.angle_alpha   90.00
_cell.angle_beta   90.00
_cell.angle_gamma   90.00
#
_symmetry.space_group_name_H-M   'P 1'
#
loop_
_entity.id
_entity.type
_entity.pdbx_description
1 polymer ?
#
loop_
_entity_poly.entity_id
_entity_poly.type
_entity_poly.pdbx_seq_one_letter_code
_entity_poly.pdbx_strand_id
1 'polypeptide(L)'
;DFTKDDENVNSQPFMRWKQRFDFVQEAAEKAQRETGERKGHYLNVTAPTPEEMYKRAEYAKEIGAPIIMHDYLTGGLTANTGLANWCRDNGMLLRIHRAMHAVLDRNPRHGIHFRVLTKVLRLSGGDHLHSGTVVGKLEGDREATLGWIDIMRDSYIKEDRSRGIFFDQDFGSMPGVMPVASGGIHVWHMPALVTIFGDDSVLQFGGGTLGHPWGNAAGAAANRVALEACVAARNQGVAVEKEGKAILTDAAKSSPELKIAMETWKEIKF
;
A
#
# COMPACT_ATOMS: atom_id res chain seq x y z
N ASP A 1 -10.39 3.88 4.30
CA ASP A 1 -9.99 4.51 3.01
C ASP A 1 -10.06 3.52 1.86
N PHE A 2 -9.26 2.45 1.90
CA PHE A 2 -9.17 1.52 0.77
C PHE A 2 -9.29 0.04 1.14
N THR A 3 -9.80 -0.75 0.19
CA THR A 3 -9.55 -2.20 0.07
C THR A 3 -8.89 -2.48 -1.29
N LYS A 4 -8.50 -3.71 -1.60
CA LYS A 4 -7.88 -4.06 -2.89
C LYS A 4 -8.20 -5.48 -3.33
N ASP A 5 -8.17 -5.70 -4.64
CA ASP A 5 -7.97 -7.02 -5.22
C ASP A 5 -6.58 -7.54 -4.82
N ASP A 6 -6.43 -8.85 -4.66
CA ASP A 6 -5.11 -9.49 -4.58
C ASP A 6 -4.39 -9.37 -5.95
N GLU A 7 -3.06 -9.40 -6.00
CA GLU A 7 -2.33 -9.25 -7.26
C GLU A 7 -2.68 -10.31 -8.29
N ASN A 8 -3.00 -11.53 -7.82
CA ASN A 8 -3.38 -12.63 -8.69
C ASN A 8 -4.88 -12.68 -8.99
N VAL A 9 -5.70 -11.78 -8.43
CA VAL A 9 -7.12 -11.69 -8.73
C VAL A 9 -7.30 -10.87 -10.01
N ASN A 10 -7.56 -11.55 -11.12
CA ASN A 10 -7.74 -10.93 -12.43
C ASN A 10 -9.13 -11.28 -12.96
N SER A 11 -9.26 -12.39 -13.70
CA SER A 11 -10.55 -12.91 -14.16
C SER A 11 -10.49 -14.43 -14.28
N GLN A 12 -10.95 -15.12 -13.24
CA GLN A 12 -10.84 -16.57 -13.09
C GLN A 12 -12.22 -17.24 -13.21
N PRO A 13 -12.29 -18.57 -13.39
CA PRO A 13 -13.56 -19.29 -13.44
C PRO A 13 -14.46 -19.07 -12.23
N PHE A 14 -13.88 -18.94 -11.03
CA PHE A 14 -14.63 -18.73 -9.78
C PHE A 14 -15.09 -17.28 -9.57
N MET A 15 -14.48 -16.31 -10.24
CA MET A 15 -14.79 -14.89 -10.11
C MET A 15 -14.33 -14.13 -11.34
N ARG A 16 -15.28 -13.78 -12.21
CA ARG A 16 -15.03 -12.96 -13.40
C ARG A 16 -14.93 -11.48 -13.02
N TRP A 17 -14.05 -10.76 -13.71
CA TRP A 17 -13.66 -9.40 -13.32
C TRP A 17 -14.82 -8.41 -13.30
N LYS A 18 -15.72 -8.47 -14.29
CA LYS A 18 -16.82 -7.50 -14.42
C LYS A 18 -17.79 -7.59 -13.24
N GLN A 19 -18.22 -8.81 -12.88
CA GLN A 19 -19.08 -9.05 -11.71
C GLN A 19 -18.41 -8.56 -10.42
N ARG A 20 -17.10 -8.80 -10.27
CA ARG A 20 -16.36 -8.31 -9.11
C ARG A 20 -16.38 -6.78 -9.04
N PHE A 21 -16.12 -6.10 -10.16
CA PHE A 21 -16.14 -4.64 -10.23
C PHE A 21 -17.51 -4.08 -9.82
N ASP A 22 -18.59 -4.68 -10.34
CA ASP A 22 -19.97 -4.28 -10.03
C ASP A 22 -20.26 -4.35 -8.52
N PHE A 23 -20.04 -5.52 -7.90
CA PHE A 23 -20.33 -5.71 -6.47
C PHE A 23 -19.41 -4.89 -5.55
N VAL A 24 -18.14 -4.73 -5.92
CA VAL A 24 -17.18 -4.00 -5.11
C VAL A 24 -17.46 -2.50 -5.14
N GLN A 25 -17.82 -1.95 -6.30
CA GLN A 25 -18.18 -0.54 -6.41
C GLN A 25 -19.45 -0.24 -5.61
N GLU A 26 -20.48 -1.09 -5.71
CA GLU A 26 -21.69 -0.98 -4.87
C GLU A 26 -21.33 -0.96 -3.37
N ALA A 27 -20.45 -1.86 -2.94
CA ALA A 27 -20.00 -1.94 -1.55
C ALA A 27 -19.21 -0.69 -1.11
N ALA A 28 -18.34 -0.17 -1.98
CA ALA A 28 -17.58 1.05 -1.71
C ALA A 28 -18.50 2.27 -1.55
N GLU A 29 -19.48 2.42 -2.43
CA GLU A 29 -20.48 3.50 -2.35
C GLU A 29 -21.37 3.38 -1.13
N LYS A 30 -21.81 2.16 -0.77
CA LYS A 30 -22.55 1.91 0.46
C LYS A 30 -21.74 2.35 1.68
N ALA A 31 -20.50 1.90 1.80
CA ALA A 31 -19.62 2.26 2.91
C ALA A 31 -19.36 3.78 2.97
N GLN A 32 -19.21 4.44 1.81
CA GLN A 32 -19.08 5.89 1.74
C GLN A 32 -20.33 6.60 2.24
N ARG A 33 -21.54 6.16 1.85
CA ARG A 33 -22.80 6.74 2.35
C ARG A 33 -22.97 6.56 3.86
N GLU A 34 -22.61 5.40 4.40
CA GLU A 34 -22.75 5.10 5.84
C GLU A 34 -21.73 5.85 6.71
N THR A 35 -20.53 6.10 6.19
CA THR A 35 -19.43 6.72 6.97
C THR A 35 -19.23 8.20 6.70
N GLY A 36 -19.71 8.73 5.57
CA GLY A 36 -19.46 10.11 5.14
C GLY A 36 -18.03 10.38 4.64
N GLU A 37 -17.14 9.39 4.68
CA GLU A 37 -15.76 9.49 4.19
C GLU A 37 -15.62 8.88 2.79
N ARG A 38 -14.75 9.46 1.94
CA ARG A 38 -14.46 8.88 0.62
C ARG A 38 -13.91 7.46 0.76
N LYS A 39 -14.42 6.51 -0.04
CA LYS A 39 -13.94 5.13 -0.07
C LYS A 39 -13.49 4.74 -1.48
N GLY A 40 -12.56 3.80 -1.55
CA GLY A 40 -12.14 3.19 -2.81
C GLY A 40 -11.77 1.73 -2.66
N HIS A 41 -11.75 1.03 -3.78
CA HIS A 41 -11.19 -0.31 -3.88
C HIS A 41 -10.29 -0.36 -5.09
N TYR A 42 -9.08 -0.90 -4.93
CA TYR A 42 -8.14 -1.02 -6.03
C TYR A 42 -8.57 -2.15 -6.97
N LEU A 43 -9.35 -1.82 -8.00
CA LEU A 43 -9.83 -2.78 -8.99
C LEU A 43 -8.68 -3.21 -9.91
N ASN A 44 -8.33 -4.51 -9.91
CA ASN A 44 -7.17 -5.00 -10.65
C ASN A 44 -7.45 -5.14 -12.15
N VAL A 45 -6.76 -4.31 -12.95
CA VAL A 45 -6.88 -4.28 -14.40
C VAL A 45 -5.80 -5.10 -15.12
N THR A 46 -4.85 -5.70 -14.40
CA THR A 46 -3.82 -6.59 -14.98
C THR A 46 -4.48 -7.69 -15.81
N ALA A 47 -4.06 -7.82 -17.07
CA ALA A 47 -4.71 -8.68 -18.06
C ALA A 47 -3.70 -9.36 -19.01
N PRO A 48 -4.12 -10.38 -19.77
CA PRO A 48 -3.25 -11.07 -20.72
C PRO A 48 -2.79 -10.22 -21.91
N THR A 49 -3.56 -9.19 -22.29
CA THR A 49 -3.23 -8.27 -23.37
C THR A 49 -3.58 -6.82 -23.00
N PRO A 50 -2.95 -5.82 -23.63
CA PRO A 50 -3.29 -4.41 -23.41
C PRO A 50 -4.76 -4.08 -23.69
N GLU A 51 -5.38 -4.71 -24.70
CA GLU A 51 -6.79 -4.47 -25.06
C GLU A 51 -7.73 -4.88 -23.91
N GLU A 52 -7.48 -6.04 -23.30
CA GLU A 52 -8.25 -6.48 -22.13
C GLU A 52 -7.93 -5.66 -20.87
N MET A 53 -6.71 -5.12 -20.75
CA MET A 53 -6.36 -4.19 -19.67
C MET A 53 -7.16 -2.88 -19.80
N TYR A 54 -7.15 -2.25 -20.98
CA TYR A 54 -7.90 -1.01 -21.21
C TYR A 54 -9.40 -1.23 -21.11
N LYS A 55 -9.93 -2.35 -21.59
CA LYS A 55 -11.35 -2.70 -21.41
C LYS A 55 -11.78 -2.72 -19.94
N ARG A 56 -10.91 -3.21 -19.04
CA ARG A 56 -11.17 -3.18 -17.60
C ARG A 56 -11.04 -1.78 -17.02
N ALA A 57 -10.03 -1.02 -17.43
CA ALA A 57 -9.82 0.35 -16.98
C ALA A 57 -10.99 1.26 -17.39
N GLU A 58 -11.46 1.17 -18.64
CA GLU A 58 -12.62 1.90 -19.13
C GLU A 58 -13.88 1.54 -18.34
N TYR A 59 -14.09 0.26 -18.05
CA TYR A 59 -15.24 -0.15 -17.24
C TYR A 59 -15.16 0.36 -15.79
N ALA A 60 -13.97 0.34 -15.17
CA ALA A 60 -13.76 0.91 -13.84
C ALA A 60 -14.09 2.41 -13.80
N LYS A 61 -13.72 3.15 -14.86
CA LYS A 61 -14.10 4.56 -15.03
C LYS A 61 -15.62 4.72 -15.23
N GLU A 62 -16.23 3.89 -16.08
CA GLU A 62 -17.68 3.92 -16.36
C GLU A 62 -18.51 3.79 -15.08
N ILE A 63 -18.11 2.90 -14.17
CA ILE A 63 -18.79 2.69 -12.88
C ILE A 63 -18.34 3.68 -11.79
N GLY A 64 -17.51 4.67 -12.11
CA GLY A 64 -17.10 5.73 -11.17
C GLY A 64 -16.11 5.30 -10.09
N ALA A 65 -15.32 4.25 -10.31
CA ALA A 65 -14.27 3.86 -9.39
C ALA A 65 -13.18 4.96 -9.31
N PRO A 66 -12.69 5.33 -8.12
CA PRO A 66 -11.69 6.40 -8.00
C PRO A 66 -10.24 5.93 -8.20
N ILE A 67 -10.01 4.61 -8.22
CA ILE A 67 -8.68 4.02 -8.23
C ILE A 67 -8.71 2.60 -8.82
N ILE A 68 -7.71 2.26 -9.63
CA ILE A 68 -7.46 0.91 -10.14
C ILE A 68 -6.07 0.43 -9.71
N MET A 69 -5.77 -0.85 -9.88
CA MET A 69 -4.40 -1.37 -9.70
C MET A 69 -3.85 -2.17 -10.87
N HIS A 70 -2.53 -2.20 -10.97
CA HIS A 70 -1.77 -2.95 -11.96
C HIS A 70 -0.49 -3.57 -11.39
N ASP A 71 -0.13 -4.75 -11.90
CA ASP A 71 1.08 -5.49 -11.54
C ASP A 71 2.18 -5.18 -12.57
N TYR A 72 2.91 -4.08 -12.38
CA TYR A 72 3.72 -3.49 -13.47
C TYR A 72 4.87 -4.37 -13.99
N LEU A 73 5.43 -5.27 -13.16
CA LEU A 73 6.51 -6.17 -13.60
C LEU A 73 5.96 -7.35 -14.40
N THR A 74 4.89 -7.98 -13.91
CA THR A 74 4.30 -9.15 -14.57
C THR A 74 3.43 -8.76 -15.76
N GLY A 75 2.79 -7.60 -15.73
CA GLY A 75 2.12 -6.98 -16.88
C GLY A 75 3.08 -6.32 -17.85
N GLY A 76 4.24 -5.86 -17.36
CA GLY A 76 5.33 -5.28 -18.16
C GLY A 76 5.29 -3.76 -18.27
N LEU A 77 6.47 -3.15 -18.39
CA LEU A 77 6.64 -1.69 -18.42
C LEU A 77 5.93 -1.00 -19.59
N THR A 78 5.83 -1.66 -20.75
CA THR A 78 5.10 -1.13 -21.90
C THR A 78 3.62 -0.96 -21.58
N ALA A 79 2.99 -1.98 -20.99
CA ALA A 79 1.60 -1.92 -20.57
C ALA A 79 1.39 -0.89 -19.45
N ASN A 80 2.26 -0.89 -18.44
CA ASN A 80 2.18 0.06 -17.33
C ASN A 80 2.25 1.52 -17.79
N THR A 81 3.19 1.86 -18.68
CA THR A 81 3.37 3.23 -19.16
C THR A 81 2.14 3.70 -19.96
N GLY A 82 1.58 2.82 -20.80
CA GLY A 82 0.33 3.10 -21.50
C GLY A 82 -0.84 3.33 -20.52
N LEU A 83 -0.96 2.47 -19.51
CA LEU A 83 -2.00 2.60 -18.49
C LEU A 83 -1.83 3.87 -17.64
N ALA A 84 -0.61 4.26 -17.29
CA ALA A 84 -0.33 5.48 -16.54
C ALA A 84 -0.73 6.74 -17.31
N ASN A 85 -0.44 6.79 -18.61
CA ASN A 85 -0.90 7.87 -19.49
C ASN A 85 -2.43 7.90 -19.55
N TRP A 86 -3.07 6.75 -19.73
CA TRP A 86 -4.52 6.65 -19.72
C TRP A 86 -5.11 7.13 -18.39
N CYS A 87 -4.54 6.74 -17.25
CA CYS A 87 -4.98 7.18 -15.93
C CYS A 87 -4.91 8.69 -15.77
N ARG A 88 -3.83 9.32 -16.26
CA ARG A 88 -3.67 10.78 -16.26
C ARG A 88 -4.79 11.46 -17.06
N ASP A 89 -5.06 10.98 -18.27
CA ASP A 89 -6.05 11.58 -19.16
C ASP A 89 -7.49 11.38 -18.67
N ASN A 90 -7.71 10.37 -17.81
CA ASN A 90 -9.03 9.98 -17.33
C ASN A 90 -9.27 10.30 -15.84
N GLY A 91 -8.32 10.95 -15.16
CA GLY A 91 -8.45 11.31 -13.75
C GLY A 91 -8.55 10.11 -12.80
N MET A 92 -7.90 8.99 -13.15
CA MET A 92 -7.93 7.74 -12.39
C MET A 92 -6.65 7.59 -11.57
N LEU A 93 -6.76 7.28 -10.28
CA LEU A 93 -5.58 6.93 -9.50
C LEU A 93 -5.07 5.54 -9.87
N LEU A 94 -3.74 5.38 -9.93
CA LEU A 94 -3.07 4.15 -10.32
C LEU A 94 -2.25 3.55 -9.17
N ARG A 95 -2.79 2.49 -8.56
CA ARG A 95 -2.07 1.67 -7.60
C ARG A 95 -1.16 0.66 -8.29
N ILE A 96 0.13 0.65 -7.95
CA ILE A 96 1.08 -0.32 -8.46
C ILE A 96 1.40 -1.40 -7.41
N HIS A 97 1.23 -2.65 -7.82
CA HIS A 97 1.71 -3.82 -7.11
C HIS A 97 3.01 -4.34 -7.74
N ARG A 98 3.95 -4.79 -6.90
CA ARG A 98 5.31 -5.18 -7.30
C ARG A 98 5.48 -6.69 -7.44
N ALA A 99 4.44 -7.41 -7.86
CA ALA A 99 4.52 -8.87 -8.03
C ALA A 99 5.77 -9.23 -8.86
N MET A 100 6.45 -10.35 -8.52
CA MET A 100 7.72 -10.78 -9.12
C MET A 100 9.00 -10.00 -8.72
N HIS A 101 8.92 -8.86 -8.02
CA HIS A 101 10.13 -8.05 -7.71
C HIS A 101 11.25 -8.84 -6.99
N ALA A 102 10.89 -9.68 -6.01
CA ALA A 102 11.83 -10.46 -5.22
C ALA A 102 12.58 -11.55 -6.02
N VAL A 103 12.11 -11.89 -7.23
CA VAL A 103 12.88 -12.73 -8.17
C VAL A 103 14.12 -11.98 -8.66
N LEU A 104 14.03 -10.65 -8.76
CA LEU A 104 15.06 -9.78 -9.31
C LEU A 104 15.92 -9.13 -8.23
N ASP A 105 15.36 -8.82 -7.06
CA ASP A 105 15.98 -7.88 -6.12
C ASP A 105 16.43 -8.47 -4.78
N ARG A 106 16.16 -9.76 -4.53
CA ARG A 106 16.42 -10.36 -3.21
C ARG A 106 17.88 -10.74 -2.98
N ASN A 107 18.59 -11.18 -4.01
CA ASN A 107 19.95 -11.68 -3.85
C ASN A 107 20.96 -10.51 -3.90
N PRO A 108 21.76 -10.28 -2.83
CA PRO A 108 22.70 -9.16 -2.79
C PRO A 108 23.87 -9.30 -3.77
N ARG A 109 24.09 -10.48 -4.37
CA ARG A 109 25.20 -10.76 -5.29
C ARG A 109 24.80 -10.82 -6.77
N HIS A 110 23.50 -10.88 -7.08
CA HIS A 110 23.02 -10.98 -8.45
C HIS A 110 21.59 -10.47 -8.58
N GLY A 111 21.33 -9.62 -9.56
CA GLY A 111 20.00 -9.08 -9.83
C GLY A 111 19.99 -7.56 -9.92
N ILE A 112 18.82 -6.97 -9.68
CA ILE A 112 18.57 -5.53 -9.73
C ILE A 112 17.94 -5.12 -8.40
N HIS A 113 18.66 -4.35 -7.59
CA HIS A 113 18.14 -3.92 -6.29
C HIS A 113 16.84 -3.11 -6.43
N PHE A 114 15.88 -3.30 -5.49
CA PHE A 114 14.53 -2.73 -5.56
C PHE A 114 14.51 -1.21 -5.80
N ARG A 115 15.44 -0.45 -5.19
CA ARG A 115 15.60 1.00 -5.41
C ARG A 115 15.70 1.41 -6.89
N VAL A 116 16.26 0.56 -7.77
CA VAL A 116 16.31 0.81 -9.20
C VAL A 116 14.93 0.62 -9.82
N LEU A 117 14.25 -0.46 -9.47
CA LEU A 117 12.87 -0.75 -9.92
C LEU A 117 11.89 0.35 -9.46
N THR A 118 12.09 0.91 -8.27
CA THR A 118 11.36 2.08 -7.75
C THR A 118 11.52 3.30 -8.65
N LYS A 119 12.75 3.64 -9.07
CA LYS A 119 12.99 4.75 -10.01
C LYS A 119 12.32 4.49 -11.36
N VAL A 120 12.47 3.27 -11.89
CA VAL A 120 11.84 2.87 -13.15
C VAL A 120 10.32 3.03 -13.09
N LEU A 121 9.70 2.64 -11.97
CA LEU A 121 8.27 2.83 -11.79
C LEU A 121 7.89 4.31 -11.68
N ARG A 122 8.59 5.12 -10.89
CA ARG A 122 8.31 6.57 -10.77
C ARG A 122 8.36 7.27 -12.13
N LEU A 123 9.29 6.85 -13.01
CA LEU A 123 9.37 7.34 -14.39
C LEU A 123 8.24 6.80 -15.29
N SER A 124 7.91 5.50 -15.17
CA SER A 124 6.84 4.87 -15.98
C SER A 124 5.44 5.37 -15.62
N GLY A 125 5.23 5.71 -14.35
CA GLY A 125 4.00 6.25 -13.81
C GLY A 125 3.25 5.28 -12.89
N GLY A 126 2.79 5.82 -11.77
CA GLY A 126 1.99 5.15 -10.74
C GLY A 126 1.89 6.04 -9.52
N ASP A 127 0.70 6.13 -8.92
CA ASP A 127 0.48 7.03 -7.77
C ASP A 127 0.89 6.36 -6.45
N HIS A 128 0.72 5.04 -6.35
CA HIS A 128 1.14 4.26 -5.18
C HIS A 128 2.08 3.11 -5.59
N LEU A 129 3.08 2.77 -4.78
CA LEU A 129 3.90 1.56 -4.98
C LEU A 129 4.15 0.83 -3.65
N HIS A 130 4.05 -0.51 -3.65
CA HIS A 130 4.44 -1.32 -2.48
C HIS A 130 5.93 -1.11 -2.15
N SER A 131 6.24 -0.73 -0.91
CA SER A 131 7.61 -0.37 -0.48
C SER A 131 8.23 -1.35 0.53
N GLY A 132 7.48 -2.37 0.96
CA GLY A 132 7.87 -3.25 2.06
C GLY A 132 7.42 -2.70 3.41
N THR A 133 7.62 -3.46 4.48
CA THR A 133 7.11 -3.14 5.83
C THR A 133 8.21 -3.02 6.88
N VAL A 134 9.42 -3.53 6.60
CA VAL A 134 10.52 -3.73 7.56
C VAL A 134 10.21 -4.76 8.65
N VAL A 135 9.03 -4.66 9.28
CA VAL A 135 8.61 -5.46 10.45
C VAL A 135 7.61 -6.57 10.14
N GLY A 136 7.19 -6.70 8.87
CA GLY A 136 6.21 -7.70 8.45
C GLY A 136 6.86 -8.96 7.90
N LYS A 137 6.03 -9.86 7.36
CA LYS A 137 6.43 -11.20 6.92
C LYS A 137 7.40 -11.27 5.72
N LEU A 138 7.62 -10.16 5.03
CA LEU A 138 8.46 -10.08 3.82
C LEU A 138 9.71 -9.27 4.16
N GLU A 139 10.87 -9.71 3.66
CA GLU A 139 12.14 -9.04 3.94
C GLU A 139 12.12 -7.56 3.52
N GLY A 140 12.73 -6.72 4.36
CA GLY A 140 13.06 -5.34 4.07
C GLY A 140 14.03 -4.80 5.10
N ASP A 141 15.28 -4.56 4.69
CA ASP A 141 16.25 -3.86 5.53
C ASP A 141 15.79 -2.41 5.78
N ARG A 142 15.89 -1.93 7.02
CA ARG A 142 15.33 -0.64 7.41
C ARG A 142 16.01 0.53 6.69
N GLU A 143 17.34 0.58 6.67
CA GLU A 143 18.07 1.70 6.09
C GLU A 143 17.91 1.74 4.57
N ALA A 144 17.95 0.58 3.92
CA ALA A 144 17.64 0.49 2.50
C ALA A 144 16.19 0.93 2.21
N THR A 145 15.24 0.56 3.08
CA THR A 145 13.83 0.96 2.94
C THR A 145 13.65 2.46 3.03
N LEU A 146 14.25 3.11 4.03
CA LEU A 146 14.24 4.57 4.14
C LEU A 146 14.81 5.21 2.88
N GLY A 147 15.93 4.69 2.36
CA GLY A 147 16.53 5.18 1.11
C GLY A 147 15.59 5.14 -0.09
N TRP A 148 14.88 4.03 -0.34
CA TRP A 148 13.94 4.00 -1.47
C TRP A 148 12.61 4.70 -1.20
N ILE A 149 12.20 4.90 0.06
CA ILE A 149 11.07 5.79 0.39
C ILE A 149 11.41 7.24 0.01
N ASP A 150 12.62 7.71 0.29
CA ASP A 150 13.08 9.03 -0.12
C ASP A 150 13.07 9.15 -1.67
N ILE A 151 13.55 8.12 -2.38
CA ILE A 151 13.45 8.03 -3.86
C ILE A 151 12.00 8.11 -4.36
N MET A 152 11.04 7.58 -3.61
CA MET A 152 9.63 7.61 -4.01
C MET A 152 9.02 9.00 -3.87
N ARG A 153 9.37 9.74 -2.81
CA ARG A 153 8.64 10.97 -2.43
C ARG A 153 9.36 12.26 -2.82
N ASP A 154 10.67 12.30 -2.64
CA ASP A 154 11.39 13.57 -2.61
C ASP A 154 11.75 14.04 -4.02
N SER A 155 11.92 15.36 -4.20
CA SER A 155 12.37 15.94 -5.46
C SER A 155 13.88 15.78 -5.65
N TYR A 156 14.66 15.84 -4.57
CA TYR A 156 16.11 15.67 -4.60
C TYR A 156 16.56 14.77 -3.45
N ILE A 157 17.31 13.72 -3.78
CA ILE A 157 17.86 12.77 -2.83
C ILE A 157 19.38 12.81 -2.96
N LYS A 158 20.07 13.19 -1.87
CA LYS A 158 21.53 13.21 -1.83
C LYS A 158 22.09 11.79 -1.73
N GLU A 159 23.28 11.60 -2.29
CA GLU A 159 24.12 10.43 -2.08
C GLU A 159 24.25 10.10 -0.57
N ASP A 160 23.96 8.85 -0.24
CA ASP A 160 24.10 8.29 1.10
C ASP A 160 24.30 6.76 1.01
N ARG A 161 25.54 6.31 1.01
CA ARG A 161 25.91 4.87 1.04
C ARG A 161 25.30 4.11 2.23
N SER A 162 25.03 4.76 3.37
CA SER A 162 24.48 4.08 4.55
C SER A 162 23.04 3.59 4.31
N ARG A 163 22.30 4.27 3.43
CA ARG A 163 20.96 3.89 2.94
C ARG A 163 20.99 3.25 1.55
N GLY A 164 22.18 2.96 1.02
CA GLY A 164 22.37 2.39 -0.31
C GLY A 164 22.07 3.35 -1.47
N ILE A 165 22.14 4.66 -1.26
CA ILE A 165 21.94 5.66 -2.30
C ILE A 165 23.27 5.97 -3.02
N PHE A 166 23.45 5.24 -4.14
CA PHE A 166 24.35 5.43 -5.29
C PHE A 166 24.86 6.85 -5.60
N PHE A 167 23.91 7.71 -5.83
CA PHE A 167 24.11 8.92 -6.61
C PHE A 167 23.10 9.93 -6.11
N ASP A 168 23.50 11.20 -6.16
CA ASP A 168 22.54 12.29 -6.13
C ASP A 168 21.47 12.02 -7.20
N GLN A 169 20.21 12.12 -6.82
CA GLN A 169 19.07 11.91 -7.69
C GLN A 169 18.16 13.13 -7.62
N ASP A 170 18.11 13.87 -8.73
CA ASP A 170 17.15 14.96 -8.93
C ASP A 170 16.00 14.45 -9.81
N PHE A 171 14.76 14.62 -9.34
CA PHE A 171 13.52 14.33 -10.07
C PHE A 171 12.86 15.61 -10.59
N GLY A 172 13.45 16.78 -10.35
CA GLY A 172 12.87 18.08 -10.67
C GLY A 172 11.50 18.22 -10.02
N SER A 173 10.49 18.53 -10.83
CA SER A 173 9.10 18.66 -10.38
C SER A 173 8.25 17.42 -10.62
N MET A 174 8.86 16.27 -10.91
CA MET A 174 8.11 15.01 -11.07
C MET A 174 7.39 14.67 -9.76
N PRO A 175 6.06 14.42 -9.79
CA PRO A 175 5.32 14.02 -8.60
C PRO A 175 5.95 12.82 -7.89
N GLY A 176 5.80 12.80 -6.56
CA GLY A 176 6.16 11.65 -5.74
C GLY A 176 5.19 10.49 -5.95
N VAL A 177 5.61 9.31 -5.50
CA VAL A 177 4.81 8.08 -5.44
C VAL A 177 4.56 7.77 -3.96
N MET A 178 3.32 7.49 -3.59
CA MET A 178 2.97 7.13 -2.21
C MET A 178 3.50 5.74 -1.87
N PRO A 179 4.41 5.61 -0.88
CA PRO A 179 4.85 4.31 -0.39
C PRO A 179 3.72 3.57 0.30
N VAL A 180 3.66 2.26 0.07
CA VAL A 180 2.65 1.41 0.70
C VAL A 180 3.29 0.23 1.41
N ALA A 181 3.13 0.24 2.72
CA ALA A 181 3.55 -0.84 3.60
C ALA A 181 2.45 -1.90 3.67
N SER A 182 2.77 -3.13 3.27
CA SER A 182 1.81 -4.23 3.20
C SER A 182 2.51 -5.59 3.37
N GLY A 183 1.83 -6.50 4.06
CA GLY A 183 2.25 -7.90 4.21
C GLY A 183 2.64 -8.26 5.64
N GLY A 184 1.82 -9.09 6.29
CA GLY A 184 2.11 -9.64 7.62
C GLY A 184 2.16 -8.59 8.74
N ILE A 185 1.43 -7.49 8.60
CA ILE A 185 1.35 -6.44 9.63
C ILE A 185 0.00 -6.46 10.36
N HIS A 186 0.01 -6.01 11.62
CA HIS A 186 -1.13 -5.94 12.54
C HIS A 186 -0.95 -4.76 13.50
N VAL A 187 -1.92 -4.51 14.39
CA VAL A 187 -1.98 -3.31 15.27
C VAL A 187 -0.68 -3.02 16.05
N TRP A 188 0.03 -4.03 16.54
CA TRP A 188 1.30 -3.85 17.25
C TRP A 188 2.43 -3.25 16.40
N HIS A 189 2.35 -3.36 15.08
CA HIS A 189 3.32 -2.76 14.17
C HIS A 189 3.03 -1.28 13.89
N MET A 190 1.83 -0.77 14.22
CA MET A 190 1.42 0.59 13.90
C MET A 190 2.42 1.67 14.37
N PRO A 191 2.97 1.62 15.60
CA PRO A 191 3.93 2.63 16.06
C PRO A 191 5.21 2.69 15.22
N ALA A 192 5.75 1.52 14.85
CA ALA A 192 6.93 1.43 13.99
C ALA A 192 6.61 1.89 12.56
N LEU A 193 5.47 1.49 12.00
CA LEU A 193 5.05 1.89 10.66
C LEU A 193 4.86 3.41 10.54
N VAL A 194 4.19 4.04 11.51
CA VAL A 194 4.03 5.51 11.55
C VAL A 194 5.39 6.21 11.65
N THR A 195 6.35 5.63 12.38
CA THR A 195 7.69 6.20 12.53
C THR A 195 8.54 6.03 11.26
N ILE A 196 8.44 4.90 10.56
CA ILE A 196 9.21 4.61 9.35
C ILE A 196 8.66 5.38 8.15
N PHE A 197 7.34 5.33 7.94
CA PHE A 197 6.73 5.80 6.69
C PHE A 197 6.16 7.22 6.79
N GLY A 198 5.78 7.69 7.98
CA GLY A 198 5.14 9.00 8.13
C GLY A 198 3.75 9.08 7.50
N ASP A 199 3.24 10.31 7.34
CA ASP A 199 1.85 10.56 6.92
C ASP A 199 1.60 10.24 5.44
N ASP A 200 2.56 10.53 4.57
CA ASP A 200 2.47 10.26 3.13
C ASP A 200 2.75 8.79 2.84
N SER A 201 1.86 7.92 3.31
CA SER A 201 1.93 6.47 3.10
C SER A 201 0.57 5.80 3.19
N VAL A 202 0.47 4.58 2.63
CA VAL A 202 -0.66 3.68 2.89
C VAL A 202 -0.18 2.49 3.71
N LEU A 203 -0.91 2.14 4.76
CA LEU A 203 -0.65 0.96 5.58
C LEU A 203 -1.75 -0.08 5.34
N GLN A 204 -1.41 -1.26 4.83
CA GLN A 204 -2.38 -2.28 4.42
C GLN A 204 -2.41 -3.49 5.33
N PHE A 205 -3.57 -3.70 5.94
CA PHE A 205 -3.83 -4.80 6.86
C PHE A 205 -4.83 -5.78 6.24
N GLY A 206 -4.33 -6.76 5.46
CA GLY A 206 -5.16 -7.83 4.91
C GLY A 206 -5.60 -8.81 6.01
N GLY A 207 -4.73 -9.77 6.34
CA GLY A 207 -4.96 -10.68 7.47
C GLY A 207 -5.14 -9.96 8.81
N GLY A 208 -4.47 -8.83 9.01
CA GLY A 208 -4.64 -7.96 10.19
C GLY A 208 -6.00 -7.24 10.28
N THR A 209 -6.89 -7.41 9.30
CA THR A 209 -8.29 -6.94 9.36
C THR A 209 -9.24 -8.12 9.28
N LEU A 210 -9.15 -8.94 8.23
CA LEU A 210 -10.07 -10.06 8.00
C LEU A 210 -9.90 -11.18 9.04
N GLY A 211 -8.74 -11.29 9.68
CA GLY A 211 -8.46 -12.23 10.76
C GLY A 211 -8.90 -11.75 12.14
N HIS A 212 -9.54 -10.59 12.26
CA HIS A 212 -10.03 -10.11 13.54
C HIS A 212 -11.16 -11.02 14.06
N PRO A 213 -11.13 -11.46 15.34
CA PRO A 213 -12.13 -12.41 15.88
C PRO A 213 -13.59 -11.96 15.79
N TRP A 214 -13.83 -10.65 15.68
CA TRP A 214 -15.17 -10.07 15.55
C TRP A 214 -15.53 -9.63 14.12
N GLY A 215 -14.76 -10.07 13.12
CA GLY A 215 -15.01 -9.79 11.71
C GLY A 215 -14.43 -8.46 11.20
N ASN A 216 -14.64 -8.21 9.90
CA ASN A 216 -13.92 -7.20 9.13
C ASN A 216 -14.12 -5.78 9.64
N ALA A 217 -15.34 -5.40 10.02
CA ALA A 217 -15.64 -4.05 10.49
C ALA A 217 -14.89 -3.75 11.81
N ALA A 218 -14.87 -4.69 12.75
CA ALA A 218 -14.12 -4.57 13.99
C ALA A 218 -12.60 -4.54 13.73
N GLY A 219 -12.10 -5.38 12.83
CA GLY A 219 -10.68 -5.34 12.43
C GLY A 219 -10.28 -3.99 11.81
N ALA A 220 -11.15 -3.42 10.96
CA ALA A 220 -10.90 -2.13 10.35
C ALA A 220 -10.91 -1.00 11.38
N ALA A 221 -11.87 -1.03 12.32
CA ALA A 221 -11.93 -0.09 13.44
C ALA A 221 -10.68 -0.18 14.33
N ALA A 222 -10.23 -1.39 14.69
CA ALA A 222 -9.02 -1.61 15.47
C ALA A 222 -7.78 -0.98 14.81
N ASN A 223 -7.59 -1.21 13.50
CA ASN A 223 -6.48 -0.63 12.75
C ASN A 223 -6.58 0.90 12.67
N ARG A 224 -7.78 1.45 12.44
CA ARG A 224 -7.99 2.91 12.38
C ARG A 224 -7.72 3.59 13.72
N VAL A 225 -8.23 3.04 14.83
CA VAL A 225 -7.98 3.57 16.19
C VAL A 225 -6.49 3.52 16.53
N ALA A 226 -5.81 2.40 16.22
CA ALA A 226 -4.36 2.30 16.45
C ALA A 226 -3.57 3.37 15.67
N LEU A 227 -3.93 3.61 14.41
CA LEU A 227 -3.30 4.63 13.57
C LEU A 227 -3.51 6.03 14.15
N GLU A 228 -4.75 6.41 14.41
CA GLU A 228 -5.09 7.75 14.92
C GLU A 228 -4.46 8.01 16.29
N ALA A 229 -4.41 7.01 17.18
CA ALA A 229 -3.73 7.13 18.47
C ALA A 229 -2.22 7.36 18.30
N CYS A 230 -1.56 6.64 17.37
CA CYS A 230 -0.14 6.82 17.08
C CYS A 230 0.14 8.22 16.50
N VAL A 231 -0.69 8.68 15.55
CA VAL A 231 -0.53 10.02 14.95
C VAL A 231 -0.76 11.11 15.99
N ALA A 232 -1.80 10.99 16.83
CA ALA A 232 -2.07 11.94 17.91
C ALA A 232 -0.90 12.03 18.90
N ALA A 233 -0.36 10.88 19.35
CA ALA A 233 0.80 10.84 20.24
C ALA A 233 2.05 11.45 19.59
N ARG A 234 2.34 11.12 18.32
CA ARG A 234 3.45 11.72 17.56
C ARG A 234 3.34 13.25 17.52
N ASN A 235 2.15 13.75 17.23
CA ASN A 235 1.90 15.20 17.12
C ASN A 235 2.00 15.92 18.48
N GLN A 236 1.93 15.18 19.59
CA GLN A 236 2.21 15.68 20.95
C GLN A 236 3.69 15.57 21.34
N GLY A 237 4.57 15.15 20.42
CA GLY A 237 6.01 15.00 20.67
C GLY A 237 6.41 13.68 21.32
N VAL A 238 5.49 12.71 21.42
CA VAL A 238 5.79 11.38 21.99
C VAL A 238 6.67 10.59 21.02
N ALA A 239 7.68 9.90 21.55
CA ALA A 239 8.52 8.99 20.78
C ALA A 239 7.75 7.68 20.48
N VAL A 240 6.87 7.72 19.48
CA VAL A 240 5.87 6.68 19.19
C VAL A 240 6.46 5.27 19.10
N GLU A 241 7.59 5.07 18.43
CA GLU A 241 8.20 3.73 18.33
C GLU A 241 8.67 3.18 19.69
N LYS A 242 9.11 4.06 20.61
CA LYS A 242 9.55 3.66 21.96
C LYS A 242 8.36 3.46 22.91
N GLU A 243 7.35 4.31 22.80
CA GLU A 243 6.18 4.32 23.70
C GLU A 243 4.96 3.58 23.13
N GLY A 244 5.13 2.89 21.99
CA GLY A 244 4.04 2.28 21.23
C GLY A 244 3.13 1.36 22.05
N LYS A 245 3.70 0.55 22.97
CA LYS A 245 2.89 -0.30 23.85
C LYS A 245 1.96 0.52 24.76
N ALA A 246 2.47 1.60 25.35
CA ALA A 246 1.68 2.46 26.22
C ALA A 246 0.56 3.17 25.44
N ILE A 247 0.89 3.72 24.26
CA ILE A 247 -0.07 4.38 23.37
C ILE A 247 -1.22 3.44 23.01
N LEU A 248 -0.90 2.23 22.51
CA LEU A 248 -1.94 1.27 22.11
C LEU A 248 -2.75 0.75 23.30
N THR A 249 -2.10 0.52 24.45
CA THR A 249 -2.81 0.08 25.67
C THR A 249 -3.77 1.15 26.18
N ASP A 250 -3.42 2.43 26.06
CA ASP A 250 -4.30 3.52 26.43
C ASP A 250 -5.51 3.63 25.49
N ALA A 251 -5.28 3.61 24.18
CA ALA A 251 -6.35 3.60 23.18
C ALA A 251 -7.31 2.39 23.32
N ALA A 252 -6.79 1.23 23.71
CA ALA A 252 -7.58 0.02 23.94
C ALA A 252 -8.50 0.11 25.17
N LYS A 253 -8.35 1.10 26.05
CA LYS A 253 -9.29 1.34 27.16
C LYS A 253 -10.67 1.74 26.65
N SER A 254 -10.72 2.46 25.52
CA SER A 254 -11.95 2.96 24.89
C SER A 254 -12.29 2.27 23.56
N SER A 255 -11.46 1.35 23.06
CA SER A 255 -11.77 0.53 21.88
C SER A 255 -11.64 -0.97 22.21
N PRO A 256 -12.77 -1.66 22.42
CA PRO A 256 -12.81 -3.11 22.59
C PRO A 256 -12.23 -3.86 21.37
N GLU A 257 -12.45 -3.37 20.16
CA GLU A 257 -11.93 -3.95 18.93
C GLU A 257 -10.40 -3.93 18.93
N LEU A 258 -9.79 -2.78 19.25
CA LEU A 258 -8.33 -2.68 19.37
C LEU A 258 -7.79 -3.62 20.46
N LYS A 259 -8.47 -3.69 21.61
CA LYS A 259 -8.07 -4.60 22.70
C LYS A 259 -8.03 -6.07 22.25
N ILE A 260 -9.03 -6.51 21.50
CA ILE A 260 -9.10 -7.88 20.97
C ILE A 260 -8.04 -8.12 19.90
N ALA A 261 -7.84 -7.18 18.98
CA ALA A 261 -6.77 -7.23 17.99
C ALA A 261 -5.39 -7.37 18.66
N MET A 262 -5.15 -6.56 19.70
CA MET A 262 -3.90 -6.59 20.48
C MET A 262 -3.68 -7.96 21.13
N GLU A 263 -4.70 -8.53 21.77
CA GLU A 263 -4.58 -9.87 22.38
C GLU A 263 -4.33 -10.96 21.33
N THR A 264 -5.02 -10.88 20.19
CA THR A 264 -4.95 -11.88 19.12
C THR A 264 -3.53 -12.00 18.54
N TRP A 265 -2.83 -10.89 18.39
CA TRP A 265 -1.53 -10.84 17.69
C TRP A 265 -0.33 -10.47 18.59
N LYS A 266 -0.48 -10.52 19.92
CA LYS A 266 0.56 -10.06 20.87
C LYS A 266 1.90 -10.79 20.76
N GLU A 267 1.88 -12.08 20.40
CA GLU A 267 3.09 -12.91 20.30
C GLU A 267 3.63 -13.01 18.87
N ILE A 268 2.94 -12.43 17.87
CA ILE A 268 3.34 -12.57 16.47
C ILE A 268 4.44 -11.55 16.15
N LYS A 269 5.58 -12.07 15.71
CA LYS A 269 6.75 -11.32 15.20
C LYS A 269 7.35 -12.08 14.03
N PHE A 270 8.04 -11.36 13.14
CA PHE A 270 8.73 -11.91 11.98
C PHE A 270 10.22 -11.58 12.05
#